data_AF-A0A559GP42-F1
#
_entry.id   AF-A0A559GP42-F1
#
_cell.length_a   1.000
_cell.length_b   1.000
_cell.length_c   1.000
_cell.angle_alpha   90.00
_cell.angle_beta   90.00
_cell.angle_gamma   90.00
#
_symmetry.space_group_name_H-M   'P 1'
#
loop_
_entity.id
_entity.type
_entity.pdbx_description
1 polymer ?
#
loop_
_entity_poly.entity_id
_entity_poly.type
_entity_poly.pdbx_seq_one_letter_code
_entity_poly.pdbx_strand_id
1 'polypeptide(L)'
;KDKTPGENPELHTGGKRFVKKDKVSGDTLKDAIFELQGNDGTAIKWTAALIAANKAAIEAGQFSKTADTVTATSATVPPVAGETIYLLSDANGAFEIKGLAYGTVGQAANGTDSGSTDYQLVETKAPKDYSKLTAPVTFTVNAGSYQKDPTKISLGLADPDRVDNSKITIPQTGGIGSVAVIVAGLAIVGLGFIMKKRMAK
;
A
#
# COMPACT_ATOMS: atom_id res chain seq x y z
N LYS A 1 8.31 -44.31 33.57
CA LYS A 1 7.55 -43.27 32.83
C LYS A 1 8.45 -42.06 32.75
N ASP A 2 9.34 -42.05 31.76
CA ASP A 2 10.11 -40.84 31.45
C ASP A 2 9.16 -39.80 30.89
N LYS A 3 9.12 -38.63 31.51
CA LYS A 3 8.47 -37.46 30.95
C LYS A 3 9.46 -36.88 29.96
N THR A 4 9.19 -37.06 28.66
CA THR A 4 9.82 -36.28 27.60
C THR A 4 9.70 -34.80 27.97
N PRO A 5 10.79 -34.00 27.89
CA PRO A 5 10.70 -32.56 28.10
C PRO A 5 9.65 -31.99 27.16
N GLY A 6 8.66 -31.28 27.70
CA GLY A 6 7.61 -30.66 26.89
C GLY A 6 8.25 -29.75 25.84
N GLU A 7 7.88 -29.97 24.59
CA GLU A 7 8.27 -29.11 23.47
C GLU A 7 7.93 -27.66 23.86
N ASN A 8 8.96 -26.81 23.90
CA ASN A 8 8.77 -25.39 24.13
C ASN A 8 8.13 -24.82 22.86
N PRO A 9 6.93 -24.21 22.93
CA PRO A 9 6.27 -23.73 21.73
C PRO A 9 7.11 -22.64 21.07
N GLU A 10 7.61 -22.90 19.86
CA GLU A 10 8.27 -21.88 19.04
C GLU A 10 7.22 -21.01 18.33
N LEU A 11 7.50 -19.71 18.23
CA LEU A 11 6.73 -18.77 17.43
C LEU A 11 7.65 -18.25 16.33
N HIS A 12 7.24 -18.41 15.07
CA HIS A 12 7.98 -17.87 13.94
C HIS A 12 7.50 -16.46 13.61
N THR A 13 8.44 -15.56 13.34
CA THR A 13 8.13 -14.21 12.86
C THR A 13 8.79 -13.96 11.53
N GLY A 14 8.05 -13.38 10.60
CA GLY A 14 8.51 -12.99 9.28
C GLY A 14 8.25 -11.52 9.00
N GLY A 15 8.18 -11.17 7.73
CA GLY A 15 7.85 -9.83 7.29
C GLY A 15 7.48 -9.81 5.82
N LYS A 16 7.11 -8.64 5.33
CA LYS A 16 6.78 -8.45 3.92
C LYS A 16 7.19 -7.04 3.48
N ARG A 17 7.63 -6.94 2.22
CA ARG A 17 8.02 -5.70 1.57
C ARG A 17 7.05 -5.40 0.44
N PHE A 18 6.78 -4.13 0.21
CA PHE A 18 5.81 -3.69 -0.79
C PHE A 18 6.32 -2.49 -1.56
N VAL A 19 5.77 -2.31 -2.76
CA VAL A 19 5.93 -1.09 -3.55
C VAL A 19 4.59 -0.64 -4.13
N LYS A 20 4.19 0.56 -3.77
CA LYS A 20 2.99 1.23 -4.27
C LYS A 20 3.25 1.81 -5.66
N LYS A 21 2.41 1.43 -6.63
CA LYS A 21 2.57 1.87 -8.03
C LYS A 21 1.28 2.32 -8.69
N ASP A 22 1.44 3.11 -9.74
CA ASP A 22 0.42 3.35 -10.74
C ASP A 22 0.23 2.08 -11.58
N LYS A 23 -1.02 1.66 -11.75
CA LYS A 23 -1.36 0.42 -12.46
C LYS A 23 -0.87 0.40 -13.92
N VAL A 24 -0.88 1.54 -14.60
CA VAL A 24 -0.66 1.64 -16.05
C VAL A 24 0.79 2.00 -16.37
N SER A 25 1.28 3.12 -15.85
CA SER A 25 2.65 3.63 -16.07
C SER A 25 3.71 2.84 -15.30
N GLY A 26 3.34 2.26 -14.14
CA GLY A 26 4.29 1.61 -13.25
C GLY A 26 5.10 2.58 -12.38
N ASP A 27 4.80 3.88 -12.43
CA ASP A 27 5.40 4.91 -11.59
C ASP A 27 5.13 4.63 -10.11
N THR A 28 6.09 4.98 -9.24
CA THR A 28 5.95 4.79 -7.80
C THR A 28 5.06 5.86 -7.19
N LEU A 29 4.24 5.48 -6.21
CA LEU A 29 3.27 6.38 -5.59
C LEU A 29 3.52 6.51 -4.09
N LYS A 30 3.79 7.74 -3.65
CA LYS A 30 3.91 8.10 -2.24
C LYS A 30 2.57 8.40 -1.59
N ASP A 31 2.56 8.45 -0.26
CA ASP A 31 1.47 8.92 0.58
C ASP A 31 0.20 8.06 0.57
N ALA A 32 0.27 6.80 0.14
CA ALA A 32 -0.78 5.82 0.39
C ALA A 32 -0.72 5.36 1.85
N ILE A 33 -1.87 5.27 2.52
CA ILE A 33 -1.96 4.73 3.89
C ILE A 33 -2.76 3.43 3.86
N PHE A 34 -2.24 2.41 4.55
CA PHE A 34 -2.86 1.09 4.67
C PHE A 34 -3.01 0.70 6.14
N GLU A 35 -4.22 0.34 6.55
CA GLU A 35 -4.42 -0.39 7.80
C GLU A 35 -3.98 -1.85 7.64
N LEU A 36 -3.15 -2.32 8.56
CA LEU A 36 -2.76 -3.73 8.60
C LEU A 36 -3.80 -4.54 9.37
N GLN A 37 -4.32 -5.59 8.74
CA GLN A 37 -5.29 -6.50 9.34
C GLN A 37 -4.83 -7.96 9.25
N GLY A 38 -5.30 -8.78 10.18
CA GLY A 38 -5.27 -10.23 10.04
C GLY A 38 -6.16 -10.71 8.89
N ASN A 39 -6.07 -11.99 8.54
CA ASN A 39 -6.93 -12.59 7.52
C ASN A 39 -8.43 -12.54 7.88
N ASP A 40 -8.76 -12.41 9.17
CA ASP A 40 -10.11 -12.25 9.69
C ASP A 40 -10.65 -10.81 9.61
N GLY A 41 -9.83 -9.86 9.15
CA GLY A 41 -10.16 -8.43 9.08
C GLY A 41 -9.92 -7.68 10.40
N THR A 42 -9.36 -8.33 11.42
CA THR A 42 -9.04 -7.66 12.68
C THR A 42 -7.80 -6.80 12.53
N ALA A 43 -7.89 -5.52 12.93
CA ALA A 43 -6.76 -4.59 12.91
C ALA A 43 -5.61 -5.07 13.80
N ILE A 44 -4.40 -5.13 13.25
CA ILE A 44 -3.18 -5.44 13.98
C ILE A 44 -2.73 -4.18 14.73
N LYS A 45 -2.34 -4.37 15.99
CA LYS A 45 -1.88 -3.30 16.88
C LYS A 45 -0.40 -3.41 17.15
N TRP A 46 0.24 -2.27 17.34
CA TRP A 46 1.63 -2.21 17.77
C TRP A 46 1.83 -2.91 19.11
N THR A 47 2.89 -3.71 19.19
CA THR A 47 3.43 -4.25 20.44
C THR A 47 4.86 -3.75 20.60
N ALA A 48 5.43 -3.82 21.80
CA ALA A 48 6.83 -3.45 22.01
C ALA A 48 7.79 -4.24 21.07
N ALA A 49 7.49 -5.52 20.82
CA ALA A 49 8.26 -6.36 19.91
C ALA A 49 8.14 -5.91 18.45
N LEU A 50 6.93 -5.58 17.99
CA LEU A 50 6.72 -5.05 16.62
C LEU A 50 7.39 -3.70 16.43
N ILE A 51 7.32 -2.80 17.42
CA ILE A 51 8.00 -1.51 17.38
C ILE A 51 9.52 -1.72 17.26
N ALA A 52 10.10 -2.61 18.06
CA ALA A 52 11.52 -2.94 18.00
C ALA A 52 11.92 -3.53 16.63
N ALA A 53 11.12 -4.47 16.09
CA ALA A 53 11.39 -5.11 14.80
C ALA A 53 11.34 -4.14 13.61
N ASN A 54 10.58 -3.04 13.73
CA ASN A 54 10.37 -2.07 12.67
C ASN A 54 11.08 -0.73 12.91
N LYS A 55 12.04 -0.65 13.85
CA LYS A 55 12.73 0.60 14.22
C LYS A 55 13.24 1.40 13.02
N ALA A 56 13.93 0.76 12.08
CA ALA A 56 14.46 1.45 10.89
C ALA A 56 13.35 2.01 9.98
N ALA A 57 12.28 1.24 9.74
CA ALA A 57 11.15 1.67 8.93
C ALA A 57 10.31 2.77 9.61
N ILE A 58 10.20 2.72 10.94
CA ILE A 58 9.60 3.80 11.78
C ILE A 58 10.42 5.08 11.64
N GLU A 59 11.74 5.00 11.78
CA GLU A 59 12.63 6.16 11.65
C GLU A 59 12.65 6.74 10.24
N ALA A 60 12.48 5.89 9.22
CA ALA A 60 12.33 6.27 7.82
C ALA A 60 10.94 6.80 7.45
N GLY A 61 9.98 6.80 8.38
CA GLY A 61 8.63 7.31 8.15
C GLY A 61 7.74 6.44 7.26
N GLN A 62 7.98 5.12 7.22
CA GLN A 62 7.17 4.16 6.44
C GLN A 62 5.87 3.73 7.16
N PHE A 63 5.50 4.43 8.24
CA PHE A 63 4.21 4.27 8.93
C PHE A 63 3.59 5.63 9.20
N SER A 64 2.25 5.67 9.28
CA SER A 64 1.47 6.84 9.67
C SER A 64 0.91 6.66 11.09
N LYS A 65 0.76 7.76 11.83
CA LYS A 65 0.06 7.79 13.14
C LYS A 65 -1.46 7.75 13.02
N THR A 66 -1.99 8.02 11.82
CA THR A 66 -3.43 8.18 11.56
C THR A 66 -3.83 7.50 10.24
N ALA A 67 -5.10 7.09 10.13
CA ALA A 67 -5.60 6.32 8.98
C ALA A 67 -5.73 7.13 7.68
N ASP A 68 -6.01 8.44 7.75
CA ASP A 68 -6.47 9.25 6.62
C ASP A 68 -5.58 10.47 6.29
N THR A 69 -4.78 10.87 7.27
CA THR A 69 -3.83 11.98 7.18
C THR A 69 -2.41 11.44 7.25
N VAL A 70 -1.54 11.94 6.39
CA VAL A 70 -0.12 11.56 6.40
C VAL A 70 0.54 12.22 7.60
N THR A 71 0.69 11.44 8.67
CA THR A 71 1.42 11.83 9.88
C THR A 71 2.54 10.81 10.06
N ALA A 72 3.61 10.95 9.28
CA ALA A 72 4.69 9.99 9.25
C ALA A 72 5.34 9.81 10.63
N THR A 73 5.63 8.56 10.98
CA THR A 73 6.41 8.21 12.16
C THR A 73 7.86 8.64 12.00
N SER A 74 8.58 8.76 13.12
CA SER A 74 10.00 9.06 13.14
C SER A 74 10.63 8.63 14.46
N ALA A 75 11.94 8.84 14.62
CA ALA A 75 12.62 8.63 15.91
C ALA A 75 12.01 9.46 17.06
N THR A 76 11.49 10.66 16.76
CA THR A 76 10.90 11.58 17.75
C THR A 76 9.38 11.48 17.81
N VAL A 77 8.75 10.83 16.84
CA VAL A 77 7.30 10.58 16.78
C VAL A 77 7.05 9.08 16.51
N PRO A 78 7.41 8.19 17.46
CA PRO A 78 7.20 6.75 17.28
C PRO A 78 5.72 6.37 17.48
N PRO A 79 5.31 5.20 16.95
CA PRO A 79 4.06 4.57 17.36
C PRO A 79 4.11 4.13 18.83
N VAL A 80 2.94 4.00 19.45
CA VAL A 80 2.76 3.54 20.83
C VAL A 80 2.10 2.17 20.83
N ALA A 81 2.50 1.29 21.75
CA ALA A 81 1.89 -0.02 21.87
C ALA A 81 0.36 0.09 22.11
N GLY A 82 -0.41 -0.73 21.40
CA GLY A 82 -1.87 -0.72 21.41
C GLY A 82 -2.52 0.14 20.31
N GLU A 83 -1.77 1.01 19.64
CA GLU A 83 -2.24 1.74 18.45
C GLU A 83 -2.35 0.80 17.25
N THR A 84 -3.34 1.03 16.38
CA THR A 84 -3.45 0.33 15.10
C THR A 84 -2.25 0.63 14.20
N ILE A 85 -1.78 -0.38 13.46
CA ILE A 85 -0.68 -0.22 12.51
C ILE A 85 -1.21 0.35 11.19
N TYR A 86 -0.73 1.54 10.83
CA TYR A 86 -0.94 2.14 9.52
C TYR A 86 0.39 2.23 8.76
N LEU A 87 0.55 1.46 7.69
CA LEU A 87 1.71 1.54 6.80
C LEU A 87 1.56 2.74 5.86
N LEU A 88 2.67 3.39 5.52
CA LEU A 88 2.72 4.58 4.69
C LEU A 88 3.74 4.37 3.56
N SER A 89 3.30 4.50 2.31
CA SER A 89 4.22 4.42 1.17
C SER A 89 5.11 5.67 1.09
N ASP A 90 6.43 5.45 1.05
CA ASP A 90 7.41 6.52 1.01
C ASP A 90 7.54 7.19 -0.38
N ALA A 91 8.51 8.09 -0.55
CA ALA A 91 8.76 8.80 -1.80
C ALA A 91 9.04 7.87 -3.00
N ASN A 92 9.56 6.66 -2.76
CA ASN A 92 9.80 5.63 -3.76
C ASN A 92 8.64 4.61 -3.82
N GLY A 93 7.51 4.93 -3.19
CA GLY A 93 6.37 4.04 -3.02
C GLY A 93 6.64 2.83 -2.13
N ALA A 94 7.81 2.72 -1.52
CA ALA A 94 8.19 1.55 -0.73
C ALA A 94 7.61 1.64 0.68
N PHE A 95 7.27 0.48 1.23
CA PHE A 95 6.87 0.30 2.63
C PHE A 95 7.00 -1.18 3.02
N GLU A 96 7.14 -1.47 4.31
CA GLU A 96 7.35 -2.83 4.80
C GLU A 96 6.85 -3.03 6.23
N ILE A 97 6.69 -4.29 6.61
CA ILE A 97 6.38 -4.72 7.98
C ILE A 97 7.21 -5.95 8.33
N LYS A 98 7.76 -5.96 9.55
CA LYS A 98 8.57 -7.03 10.12
C LYS A 98 7.98 -7.48 11.45
N GLY A 99 8.30 -8.71 11.85
CA GLY A 99 7.88 -9.27 13.14
C GLY A 99 6.44 -9.81 13.15
N LEU A 100 5.82 -10.05 11.98
CA LEU A 100 4.51 -10.67 11.92
C LEU A 100 4.64 -12.17 12.17
N ALA A 101 3.79 -12.72 13.03
CA ALA A 101 3.75 -14.15 13.28
C ALA A 101 3.39 -14.91 11.99
N TYR A 102 3.95 -16.10 11.81
CA TYR A 102 3.46 -17.01 10.78
C TYR A 102 3.50 -18.46 11.23
N GLY A 103 2.70 -19.29 10.56
CA GLY A 103 2.58 -20.71 10.87
C GLY A 103 1.69 -20.97 12.09
N THR A 104 1.81 -22.17 12.65
CA THR A 104 0.98 -22.60 13.78
C THR A 104 1.72 -22.35 15.09
N VAL A 105 1.05 -21.71 16.04
CA VAL A 105 1.60 -21.47 17.39
C VAL A 105 1.99 -22.82 18.02
N GLY A 106 3.26 -22.96 18.42
CA GLY A 106 3.75 -24.11 19.15
C GLY A 106 4.26 -25.29 18.33
N GLN A 107 4.37 -25.14 17.01
CA GLN A 107 5.09 -26.10 16.16
C GLN A 107 6.54 -25.63 15.94
N ALA A 108 7.51 -26.53 16.04
CA ALA A 108 8.93 -26.21 15.84
C ALA A 108 9.27 -25.84 14.38
N ALA A 109 10.22 -24.92 14.19
CA ALA A 109 10.75 -24.55 12.87
C ALA A 109 11.60 -25.69 12.29
N ASN A 110 10.98 -26.67 11.63
CA ASN A 110 11.71 -27.66 10.84
C ASN A 110 11.94 -27.18 9.39
N GLY A 111 12.54 -25.99 9.23
CA GLY A 111 12.90 -25.46 7.91
C GLY A 111 11.71 -24.97 7.07
N THR A 112 11.68 -25.34 5.77
CA THR A 112 10.74 -24.84 4.74
C THR A 112 9.25 -25.09 5.02
N ASP A 113 8.92 -25.96 5.98
CA ASP A 113 7.54 -26.34 6.34
C ASP A 113 6.99 -25.62 7.58
N SER A 114 7.62 -24.52 8.00
CA SER A 114 7.22 -23.71 9.18
C SER A 114 5.86 -22.98 9.03
N GLY A 115 5.07 -23.36 8.03
CA GLY A 115 3.75 -22.80 7.73
C GLY A 115 3.80 -21.40 7.14
N SER A 116 2.61 -20.83 6.95
CA SER A 116 2.41 -19.48 6.47
C SER A 116 1.16 -18.87 7.09
N THR A 117 1.09 -17.54 7.13
CA THR A 117 -0.08 -16.83 7.63
C THR A 117 -0.42 -15.68 6.69
N ASP A 118 -1.70 -15.57 6.36
CA ASP A 118 -2.22 -14.52 5.50
C ASP A 118 -2.62 -13.29 6.32
N TYR A 119 -2.41 -12.14 5.71
CA TYR A 119 -2.69 -10.82 6.23
C TYR A 119 -3.30 -9.96 5.13
N GLN A 120 -3.82 -8.79 5.52
CA GLN A 120 -4.48 -7.87 4.61
C GLN A 120 -3.96 -6.44 4.80
N LEU A 121 -3.81 -5.73 3.68
CA LEU A 121 -3.66 -4.29 3.64
C LEU A 121 -4.98 -3.67 3.18
N VAL A 122 -5.63 -2.90 4.04
CA VAL A 122 -6.80 -2.11 3.68
C VAL A 122 -6.35 -0.69 3.40
N GLU A 123 -6.39 -0.27 2.13
CA GLU A 123 -6.05 1.12 1.80
C GLU A 123 -7.07 2.04 2.48
N THR A 124 -6.61 2.91 3.38
CA THR A 124 -7.44 3.89 4.09
C THR A 124 -7.36 5.25 3.42
N LYS A 125 -6.21 5.57 2.84
CA LYS A 125 -5.94 6.78 2.05
C LYS A 125 -5.22 6.42 0.74
N ALA A 126 -5.82 6.80 -0.38
CA ALA A 126 -5.17 6.71 -1.69
C ALA A 126 -4.14 7.84 -1.89
N PRO A 127 -3.11 7.63 -2.73
CA PRO A 127 -2.28 8.71 -3.24
C PRO A 127 -3.11 9.82 -3.90
N LYS A 128 -2.57 11.04 -3.92
CA LYS A 128 -3.23 12.19 -4.56
C LYS A 128 -3.51 11.90 -6.05
N ASP A 129 -4.75 12.18 -6.48
CA ASP A 129 -5.26 11.98 -7.84
C ASP A 129 -5.45 10.50 -8.25
N TYR A 130 -5.45 9.58 -7.28
CA TYR A 130 -5.73 8.16 -7.46
C TYR A 130 -7.04 7.73 -6.78
N SER A 131 -7.70 6.73 -7.37
CA SER A 131 -8.89 6.12 -6.78
C SER A 131 -8.47 5.19 -5.65
N LYS A 132 -9.17 5.27 -4.52
CA LYS A 132 -9.00 4.35 -3.38
C LYS A 132 -9.35 2.92 -3.76
N LEU A 133 -8.56 1.95 -3.28
CA LEU A 133 -8.86 0.53 -3.43
C LEU A 133 -10.18 0.19 -2.72
N THR A 134 -11.02 -0.55 -3.43
CA THR A 134 -12.33 -1.00 -2.91
C THR A 134 -12.25 -2.35 -2.20
N ALA A 135 -11.16 -3.09 -2.39
CA ALA A 135 -10.92 -4.39 -1.78
C ALA A 135 -9.57 -4.40 -1.04
N PRO A 136 -9.44 -5.14 0.07
CA PRO A 136 -8.16 -5.37 0.72
C PRO A 136 -7.16 -6.07 -0.21
N VAL A 137 -5.87 -5.82 0.00
CA VAL A 137 -4.78 -6.54 -0.66
C VAL A 137 -4.30 -7.64 0.30
N THR A 138 -4.54 -8.89 -0.05
CA THR A 138 -4.06 -10.04 0.71
C THR A 138 -2.58 -10.31 0.44
N PHE A 139 -1.84 -10.72 1.47
CA PHE A 139 -0.45 -11.14 1.34
C PHE A 139 -0.10 -12.21 2.37
N THR A 140 0.86 -13.07 2.02
CA THR A 140 1.29 -14.20 2.85
C THR A 140 2.66 -13.92 3.47
N VAL A 141 2.78 -14.19 4.78
CA VAL A 141 4.04 -14.18 5.52
C VAL A 141 4.51 -15.61 5.76
N ASN A 142 5.79 -15.87 5.49
CA ASN A 142 6.49 -17.13 5.75
C ASN A 142 8.00 -16.88 5.92
N ALA A 143 8.80 -17.94 6.08
CA ALA A 143 10.25 -17.83 6.28
C ALA A 143 10.99 -17.05 5.17
N GLY A 144 10.49 -17.11 3.93
CA GLY A 144 11.09 -16.49 2.75
C GLY A 144 10.48 -15.15 2.34
N SER A 145 9.44 -14.68 3.03
CA SER A 145 8.64 -13.52 2.56
C SER A 145 9.32 -12.16 2.78
N TYR A 146 10.37 -12.12 3.60
CA TYR A 146 11.19 -10.91 3.81
C TYR A 146 12.66 -11.11 3.42
N GLN A 147 13.22 -12.30 3.65
CA GLN A 147 14.60 -12.66 3.32
C GLN A 147 14.58 -13.79 2.29
N LYS A 148 15.35 -13.68 1.20
CA LYS A 148 15.42 -14.71 0.15
C LYS A 148 15.96 -16.04 0.67
N ASP A 149 16.85 -15.99 1.66
CA ASP A 149 17.39 -17.17 2.34
C ASP A 149 17.66 -16.83 3.82
N PRO A 150 16.79 -17.23 4.77
CA PRO A 150 16.98 -16.95 6.19
C PRO A 150 18.14 -17.77 6.81
N THR A 151 18.76 -18.68 6.06
CA THR A 151 19.82 -19.58 6.54
C THR A 151 21.24 -19.17 6.11
N LYS A 152 21.37 -18.10 5.30
CA LYS A 152 22.68 -17.61 4.80
C LYS A 152 23.01 -16.21 5.31
N ILE A 153 24.29 -15.99 5.65
CA ILE A 153 24.83 -14.71 6.15
C ILE A 153 24.71 -13.56 5.13
N SER A 154 24.62 -13.86 3.84
CA SER A 154 24.35 -12.86 2.79
C SER A 154 22.84 -12.64 2.66
N LEU A 155 22.31 -11.73 3.47
CA LEU A 155 20.87 -11.44 3.60
C LEU A 155 20.34 -10.72 2.35
N GLY A 156 20.07 -11.47 1.29
CA GLY A 156 19.27 -10.95 0.17
C GLY A 156 17.84 -10.68 0.63
N LEU A 157 17.34 -9.45 0.49
CA LEU A 157 15.93 -9.15 0.77
C LEU A 157 15.03 -9.75 -0.32
N ALA A 158 13.86 -10.24 0.07
CA ALA A 158 12.81 -10.64 -0.86
C ALA A 158 12.38 -9.44 -1.72
N ASP A 159 11.97 -9.72 -2.96
CA ASP A 159 11.48 -8.68 -3.86
C ASP A 159 10.13 -8.15 -3.33
N PRO A 160 9.87 -6.83 -3.42
CA PRO A 160 8.65 -6.25 -2.87
C PRO A 160 7.42 -6.63 -3.70
N ASP A 161 6.32 -6.92 -3.03
CA ASP A 161 5.03 -7.13 -3.68
C ASP A 161 4.47 -5.80 -4.20
N ARG A 162 3.92 -5.82 -5.41
CA ARG A 162 3.37 -4.64 -6.05
C ARG A 162 1.94 -4.38 -5.57
N VAL A 163 1.65 -3.14 -5.18
CA VAL A 163 0.31 -2.67 -4.80
C VAL A 163 -0.13 -1.52 -5.72
N ASP A 164 -1.07 -1.79 -6.61
CA ASP A 164 -1.45 -0.87 -7.70
C ASP A 164 -2.66 0.00 -7.38
N ASN A 165 -2.62 1.30 -7.71
CA ASN A 165 -3.83 2.15 -7.80
C ASN A 165 -4.04 2.61 -9.24
N SER A 166 -5.32 2.84 -9.56
CA SER A 166 -5.73 3.45 -10.82
C SER A 166 -5.81 4.98 -10.65
N LYS A 167 -5.18 5.72 -11.56
CA LYS A 167 -5.28 7.17 -11.60
C LYS A 167 -6.72 7.59 -11.91
N ILE A 168 -7.21 8.63 -11.25
CA ILE A 168 -8.52 9.21 -11.56
C ILE A 168 -8.37 9.93 -12.90
N THR A 169 -8.94 9.35 -13.95
CA THR A 169 -9.03 10.00 -15.25
C THR A 169 -10.44 10.53 -15.42
N ILE A 170 -10.57 11.86 -15.50
CA ILE A 170 -11.78 12.44 -16.08
C ILE A 170 -11.60 12.27 -17.59
N PRO A 171 -12.51 11.59 -18.30
CA PRO A 171 -12.46 11.60 -19.76
C PRO A 171 -12.51 13.07 -20.20
N GLN A 172 -11.56 13.49 -21.03
CA GLN A 172 -11.57 14.84 -21.58
C GLN A 172 -12.80 14.96 -22.48
N THR A 173 -13.94 15.43 -21.97
CA THR A 173 -15.21 15.58 -22.72
C THR A 173 -15.21 16.80 -23.64
N GLY A 174 -14.03 17.22 -24.12
CA GLY A 174 -13.81 18.37 -24.98
C GLY A 174 -12.79 18.08 -26.08
N GLY A 175 -12.83 16.88 -26.68
CA GLY A 175 -12.01 16.55 -27.86
C GLY A 175 -12.39 17.39 -29.10
N ILE A 176 -11.71 17.12 -30.23
CA ILE A 176 -11.85 17.80 -31.53
C ILE A 176 -13.31 18.09 -31.93
N GLY A 177 -14.26 17.21 -31.57
CA GLY A 177 -15.69 17.41 -31.83
C GLY A 177 -16.30 18.66 -31.19
N SER A 178 -15.88 19.06 -29.98
CA SER A 178 -16.37 20.28 -29.34
C SER A 178 -15.83 21.55 -30.02
N VAL A 179 -14.56 21.54 -30.42
CA VAL A 179 -13.94 22.65 -31.15
C VAL A 179 -14.62 22.84 -32.51
N ALA A 180 -14.90 21.75 -33.23
CA ALA A 180 -15.60 21.81 -34.50
C ALA A 180 -16.99 22.44 -34.39
N VAL A 181 -17.76 22.09 -33.34
CA VAL A 181 -19.10 22.65 -33.10
C VAL A 181 -19.04 24.14 -32.74
N ILE A 182 -18.08 24.57 -31.92
CA ILE A 182 -17.89 25.99 -31.57
C ILE A 182 -17.53 26.81 -32.82
N VAL A 183 -16.62 26.31 -33.66
CA VAL A 183 -16.21 26.99 -34.91
C VAL A 183 -17.38 27.08 -35.89
N ALA A 184 -18.14 26.00 -36.07
CA ALA A 184 -19.34 26.01 -36.91
C ALA A 184 -20.39 27.01 -36.39
N GLY A 185 -20.63 27.05 -35.08
CA GLY A 185 -21.55 28.00 -34.46
C GLY A 185 -21.14 29.46 -34.69
N LEU A 186 -19.87 29.79 -34.51
CA LEU A 186 -19.35 31.14 -34.77
C LEU A 186 -19.43 31.52 -36.26
N ALA A 187 -19.19 30.58 -37.17
CA ALA A 187 -19.34 30.81 -38.60
C ALA A 187 -20.80 31.11 -38.99
N ILE A 188 -21.77 30.38 -38.44
CA ILE A 188 -23.20 30.61 -38.67
C ILE A 188 -23.61 32.00 -38.16
N VAL A 189 -23.18 32.39 -36.95
CA VAL A 189 -23.47 33.71 -36.40
C VAL A 189 -22.85 34.82 -37.24
N GLY A 190 -21.59 34.65 -37.68
CA GLY A 190 -20.90 35.59 -38.56
C GLY A 190 -21.61 35.77 -39.90
N LEU A 191 -22.03 34.67 -40.54
CA LEU A 191 -22.81 34.71 -41.79
C LEU A 191 -24.15 35.42 -41.60
N GLY A 192 -24.87 35.14 -40.50
CA GLY A 192 -26.13 35.80 -40.17
C GLY A 192 -25.98 37.31 -39.99
N PHE A 193 -24.90 37.76 -39.34
CA PHE A 193 -24.61 39.19 -39.16
C PHE A 193 -24.31 39.91 -40.49
N ILE A 194 -23.54 39.27 -41.38
CA ILE A 194 -23.23 39.80 -42.73
C ILE A 194 -24.51 39.91 -43.57
N MET A 195 -25.37 38.88 -43.54
CA MET A 195 -26.64 38.89 -44.25
C MET A 195 -27.59 39.99 -43.72
N LYS A 196 -27.72 40.16 -42.40
CA LYS A 196 -28.52 41.23 -41.80
C LYS A 196 -28.06 42.63 -42.24
N LYS A 197 -26.75 42.87 -42.30
CA LYS A 197 -26.18 44.17 -42.74
C LYS A 197 -26.46 44.47 -44.22
N ARG A 198 -26.57 43.44 -45.07
CA ARG A 198 -26.92 43.60 -46.50
C ARG A 198 -28.40 43.91 -46.73
N MET A 199 -29.29 43.37 -45.90
CA MET A 199 -30.74 43.59 -46.01
C MET A 199 -31.21 44.91 -45.37
N ALA A 200 -30.39 45.51 -44.51
CA ALA A 200 -30.66 46.81 -43.89
C ALA A 200 -30.22 48.01 -44.76
N LYS A 201 -29.98 47.79 -46.06
CA LYS A 201 -29.62 48.79 -47.06
C LYS A 201 -30.66 48.76 -48.16
#